data_AF-A0A7S0CX42-F1
#
_entry.id   AF-A0A7S0CX42-F1
#
_cell.length_a   1.000
_cell.length_b   1.000
_cell.length_c   1.000
_cell.angle_alpha   90.00
_cell.angle_beta   90.00
_cell.angle_gamma   90.00
#
_symmetry.space_group_name_H-M   'P 1'
#
loop_
_entity.id
_entity.type
_entity.pdbx_description
1 polymer ?
#
loop_
_entity_poly.entity_id
_entity_poly.type
_entity_poly.pdbx_seq_one_letter_code
_entity_poly.pdbx_strand_id
1 'polypeptide(L)'
;GDAVRTAALGARRDGPARGTASPARHPKDAWPRARLGYRRRRTTGKVAAAASDDVLDEDDDSDDLVESVDDLDALFSMLAAQRRGEMLFAEEMRKPDAEVDFVRAAAFVAMHRRPELSRVEDAVEELDELAAELEKLLPPNEEDRFPLRTLKTISRFMFTDLGFRGDDETFYDPRNSCLDEVLARRVGIPITLSLIYMELAKRVGMPMVGVNLPSRFMIRPVVDEMEVLVDCFNKGEIVFVEDVEEMLGKFYSGAGNASGQNGDDASAPSSGPSEDPPSVQITIDRAFFEDNSVRPKQFFTRMLTNLKQIYFNEEAYADALRVVGYQAHCAPTAEIERFNRRDGGICLFLMQRYDECVEELNGYLEDAAAAAAAEDAEAAATTSEEREALASRRAARDRDRAQVTRMVHTALEQSKRLAAEKAVTNTMEGKQKDEGDDDRNRLDDEKADAFSENERKRKDAADLDDEAFRIVEDAARRADEREDEEKE
;
A
#
# COMPACT_ATOMS: atom_id res chain seq x y z
N GLY A 1 -13.68 10.25 63.10
CA GLY A 1 -12.66 10.55 64.11
C GLY A 1 -11.42 10.88 63.33
N ASP A 2 -11.23 12.16 63.04
CA ASP A 2 -10.41 13.08 63.85
C ASP A 2 -8.93 12.84 63.52
N ALA A 3 -8.34 13.58 62.57
CA ALA A 3 -8.00 15.01 62.62
C ALA A 3 -7.00 15.34 63.73
N VAL A 4 -6.02 16.18 63.34
CA VAL A 4 -5.13 17.10 64.12
C VAL A 4 -3.67 16.90 63.65
N ARG A 5 -2.87 17.91 63.25
CA ARG A 5 -3.04 19.32 62.87
C ARG A 5 -1.62 19.92 62.67
N THR A 6 -1.46 20.81 61.68
CA THR A 6 -0.65 22.08 61.67
C THR A 6 0.88 22.05 61.91
N ALA A 7 1.76 22.91 61.36
CA ALA A 7 1.71 24.25 60.75
C ALA A 7 2.96 24.41 59.83
N ALA A 8 2.90 24.98 58.61
CA ALA A 8 2.89 26.40 58.22
C ALA A 8 4.08 27.26 58.71
N LEU A 9 4.90 27.77 57.77
CA LEU A 9 5.26 29.20 57.61
C LEU A 9 6.19 29.39 56.40
N GLY A 10 5.76 30.22 55.46
CA GLY A 10 6.57 30.69 54.33
C GLY A 10 7.25 32.02 54.61
N ALA A 11 8.23 32.38 53.78
CA ALA A 11 8.56 33.78 53.51
C ALA A 11 9.29 33.92 52.16
N ARG A 12 8.78 34.89 51.39
CA ARG A 12 9.24 35.39 50.09
C ARG A 12 10.68 35.95 50.15
N ARG A 13 11.38 35.97 49.00
CA ARG A 13 12.02 37.19 48.49
C ARG A 13 12.56 37.03 47.05
N ASP A 14 11.98 37.86 46.18
CA ASP A 14 12.51 38.63 45.07
C ASP A 14 13.91 38.31 44.52
N GLY A 15 13.96 38.15 43.19
CA GLY A 15 15.18 38.05 42.40
C GLY A 15 16.01 39.34 42.32
N PRO A 16 17.09 39.30 41.53
CA PRO A 16 17.16 40.27 40.45
C PRO A 16 17.68 39.67 39.13
N ALA A 17 17.19 40.28 38.04
CA ALA A 17 17.65 40.11 36.69
C ALA A 17 19.15 40.41 36.52
N ARG A 18 19.84 39.60 35.70
CA ARG A 18 21.06 40.00 34.98
C ARG A 18 21.04 39.36 33.60
N GLY A 19 21.13 40.22 32.58
CA GLY A 19 21.40 39.82 31.21
C GLY A 19 22.89 39.58 30.93
N THR A 20 23.14 39.34 29.65
CA THR A 20 24.42 39.14 28.94
C THR A 20 25.04 37.76 29.09
N ALA A 21 25.00 36.95 28.03
CA ALA A 21 26.15 36.75 27.13
C ALA A 21 25.90 35.56 26.19
N SER A 22 26.09 35.82 24.89
CA SER A 22 26.29 34.79 23.87
C SER A 22 27.73 34.27 23.94
N PRO A 23 27.97 33.00 23.58
CA PRO A 23 29.09 32.69 22.68
C PRO A 23 28.62 31.77 21.52
N ALA A 24 28.85 32.17 20.26
CA ALA A 24 29.90 31.65 19.35
C ALA A 24 29.82 30.12 19.11
N ARG A 25 29.25 29.66 17.98
CA ARG A 25 29.86 29.35 16.65
C ARG A 25 30.77 28.09 16.58
N HIS A 26 30.22 27.05 15.91
CA HIS A 26 30.80 26.05 14.97
C HIS A 26 31.73 24.92 15.48
N PRO A 27 31.80 23.73 14.81
CA PRO A 27 31.60 23.41 13.38
C PRO A 27 30.36 22.52 13.10
N LYS A 28 29.66 22.47 11.95
CA LYS A 28 30.01 22.53 10.52
C LYS A 28 31.03 21.50 10.03
N ASP A 29 30.87 20.27 10.48
CA ASP A 29 31.31 19.10 9.70
C ASP A 29 30.12 18.60 8.90
N ALA A 30 29.94 19.25 7.75
CA ALA A 30 29.08 18.75 6.69
C ALA A 30 29.68 17.45 6.18
N TRP A 31 28.99 16.33 6.41
CA TRP A 31 29.24 15.12 5.64
C TRP A 31 29.10 15.44 4.16
N PRO A 32 30.04 15.01 3.30
CA PRO A 32 29.94 15.29 1.89
C PRO A 32 28.67 14.62 1.38
N ARG A 33 27.74 15.41 0.85
CA ARG A 33 26.69 14.94 -0.06
C ARG A 33 27.39 14.21 -1.20
N ALA A 34 27.60 12.91 -1.05
CA ALA A 34 28.02 12.03 -2.11
C ALA A 34 26.88 12.05 -3.13
N ARG A 35 27.03 12.91 -4.15
CA ARG A 35 26.29 12.76 -5.39
C ARG A 35 26.78 11.46 -6.01
N LEU A 36 26.15 10.33 -5.69
CA LEU A 36 26.19 9.18 -6.58
C LEU A 36 25.44 9.61 -7.84
N GLY A 37 26.23 10.04 -8.82
CA GLY A 37 25.72 10.48 -10.10
C GLY A 37 25.13 9.30 -10.84
N TYR A 38 23.82 9.38 -11.09
CA TYR A 38 23.09 8.60 -12.07
C TYR A 38 23.88 8.59 -13.40
N ARG A 39 24.64 7.53 -13.68
CA ARG A 39 25.41 7.40 -14.93
C ARG A 39 24.48 6.95 -16.05
N ARG A 40 23.86 7.91 -16.73
CA ARG A 40 23.23 7.70 -18.04
C ARG A 40 24.28 7.20 -19.03
N ARG A 41 24.28 5.90 -19.35
CA ARG A 41 25.05 5.35 -20.48
C ARG A 41 24.38 5.80 -21.78
N ARG A 42 24.95 6.81 -22.44
CA ARG A 42 24.60 7.16 -23.84
C ARG A 42 25.28 6.17 -24.77
N THR A 43 24.51 5.34 -25.47
CA THR A 43 24.95 4.62 -26.66
C THR A 43 24.91 5.59 -27.84
N THR A 44 26.09 6.01 -28.31
CA THR A 44 26.21 6.79 -29.56
C THR A 44 26.27 5.83 -30.74
N GLY A 45 25.11 5.56 -31.36
CA GLY A 45 25.01 5.00 -32.70
C GLY A 45 25.04 6.13 -33.72
N LYS A 46 26.06 6.13 -34.58
CA LYS A 46 26.35 7.13 -35.61
C LYS A 46 25.77 6.63 -36.93
N VAL A 47 24.77 7.30 -37.50
CA VAL A 47 24.42 7.14 -38.92
C VAL A 47 24.18 8.52 -39.51
N ALA A 48 24.85 8.80 -40.61
CA ALA A 48 24.76 10.02 -41.40
C ALA A 48 24.26 9.67 -42.80
N ALA A 49 23.30 10.45 -43.32
CA ALA A 49 23.02 10.72 -44.74
C ALA A 49 21.77 11.63 -44.74
N ALA A 50 21.83 12.90 -45.15
CA ALA A 50 21.98 13.47 -46.49
C ALA A 50 20.63 14.06 -46.92
N ALA A 51 20.64 15.37 -47.20
CA ALA A 51 19.50 16.14 -47.64
C ALA A 51 19.30 16.01 -49.16
N SER A 52 18.04 16.04 -49.60
CA SER A 52 17.63 16.53 -50.91
C SER A 52 16.19 17.03 -50.84
N ASP A 53 16.02 18.30 -51.19
CA ASP A 53 14.74 18.91 -51.61
C ASP A 53 14.23 18.21 -52.88
N ASP A 54 12.91 18.01 -52.97
CA ASP A 54 12.15 18.16 -54.22
C ASP A 54 10.65 18.29 -53.95
N VAL A 55 9.98 18.91 -54.91
CA VAL A 55 8.73 19.68 -54.87
C VAL A 55 7.49 18.85 -55.30
N LEU A 56 6.36 19.09 -54.62
CA LEU A 56 4.92 18.92 -54.97
C LEU A 56 4.44 17.63 -55.67
N ASP A 57 3.45 16.98 -55.06
CA ASP A 57 2.17 16.67 -55.71
C ASP A 57 1.06 16.54 -54.65
N GLU A 58 -0.03 17.29 -54.85
CA GLU A 58 -1.33 17.13 -54.19
C GLU A 58 -2.07 15.99 -54.89
N ASP A 59 -2.57 15.00 -54.15
CA ASP A 59 -3.92 14.42 -54.29
C ASP A 59 -4.00 13.04 -53.58
N ASP A 60 -5.19 12.82 -52.99
CA ASP A 60 -5.84 11.55 -52.62
C ASP A 60 -5.74 11.07 -51.16
N ASP A 61 -6.66 11.59 -50.35
CA ASP A 61 -7.17 10.98 -49.12
C ASP A 61 -8.03 9.74 -49.48
N SER A 62 -7.51 8.53 -49.25
CA SER A 62 -8.37 7.35 -49.03
C SER A 62 -7.68 6.25 -48.22
N ASP A 63 -8.29 5.91 -47.08
CA ASP A 63 -8.15 4.69 -46.26
C ASP A 63 -6.72 4.20 -45.93
N ASP A 64 -6.16 4.71 -44.83
CA ASP A 64 -5.10 4.02 -44.06
C ASP A 64 -5.64 3.55 -42.70
N LEU A 65 -6.34 2.42 -42.72
CA LEU A 65 -6.50 1.58 -41.52
C LEU A 65 -5.22 0.73 -41.39
N VAL A 66 -4.31 1.22 -40.54
CA VAL A 66 -3.17 0.58 -39.85
C VAL A 66 -2.84 -0.86 -40.28
N GLU A 67 -1.66 -1.09 -40.88
CA GLU A 67 -1.03 -2.43 -40.87
C GLU A 67 0.47 -2.38 -41.24
N SER A 68 1.31 -1.85 -40.35
CA SER A 68 2.75 -2.15 -40.36
C SER A 68 3.08 -3.14 -39.24
N VAL A 69 3.84 -4.20 -39.56
CA VAL A 69 4.25 -5.24 -38.58
C VAL A 69 5.10 -4.62 -37.45
N ASP A 70 5.80 -3.52 -37.74
CA ASP A 70 6.65 -2.80 -36.80
C ASP A 70 5.86 -2.13 -35.66
N ASP A 71 4.63 -1.68 -35.91
CA ASP A 71 3.74 -1.10 -34.87
C ASP A 71 3.20 -2.17 -33.91
N LEU A 72 2.98 -3.38 -34.42
CA LEU A 72 2.55 -4.51 -33.61
C LEU A 72 3.67 -4.96 -32.67
N ASP A 73 4.91 -5.05 -33.16
CA ASP A 73 6.09 -5.40 -32.37
C ASP A 73 6.40 -4.35 -31.29
N ALA A 74 6.19 -3.06 -31.60
CA ALA A 74 6.29 -1.98 -30.64
C ALA A 74 5.22 -2.08 -29.54
N LEU A 75 3.97 -2.37 -29.93
CA LEU A 75 2.85 -2.57 -28.99
C LEU A 75 3.08 -3.79 -28.08
N PHE A 76 3.52 -4.92 -28.64
CA PHE A 76 3.89 -6.12 -27.88
C PHE A 76 5.05 -5.84 -26.93
N SER A 77 6.08 -5.12 -27.38
CA SER A 77 7.21 -4.74 -26.54
C SER A 77 6.77 -3.84 -25.38
N MET A 78 5.86 -2.89 -25.62
CA MET A 78 5.31 -2.02 -24.58
C MET A 78 4.46 -2.80 -23.57
N LEU A 79 3.57 -3.68 -24.05
CA LEU A 79 2.72 -4.51 -23.18
C LEU A 79 3.56 -5.50 -22.37
N ALA A 80 4.57 -6.11 -23.00
CA ALA A 80 5.52 -6.98 -22.33
C ALA A 80 6.31 -6.22 -21.27
N ALA A 81 6.75 -4.98 -21.55
CA ALA A 81 7.42 -4.14 -20.56
C ALA A 81 6.51 -3.80 -19.37
N GLN A 82 5.23 -3.49 -19.61
CA GLN A 82 4.26 -3.20 -18.55
C GLN A 82 3.95 -4.41 -17.67
N ARG A 83 3.88 -5.62 -18.24
CA ARG A 83 3.63 -6.85 -17.49
C ARG A 83 4.89 -7.52 -16.93
N ARG A 84 6.08 -7.07 -17.32
CA ARG A 84 7.35 -7.69 -16.93
C ARG A 84 7.53 -7.74 -15.41
N GLY A 85 7.20 -6.65 -14.72
CA GLY A 85 7.30 -6.60 -13.25
C GLY A 85 6.42 -7.64 -12.58
N GLU A 86 5.17 -7.76 -13.03
CA GLU A 86 4.21 -8.75 -12.50
C GLU A 86 4.69 -10.18 -12.74
N MET A 87 5.20 -10.48 -13.94
CA MET A 87 5.73 -11.80 -14.27
C MET A 87 6.92 -12.20 -13.39
N LEU A 88 7.86 -11.27 -13.17
CA LEU A 88 9.04 -11.49 -12.32
C LEU A 88 8.63 -11.62 -10.85
N PHE A 89 7.70 -10.79 -10.38
CA PHE A 89 7.13 -10.90 -9.04
C PHE A 89 6.43 -12.25 -8.84
N ALA A 90 5.66 -12.71 -9.82
CA ALA A 90 5.00 -14.00 -9.78
C ALA A 90 6.00 -15.17 -9.71
N GLU A 91 7.12 -15.08 -10.44
CA GLU A 91 8.19 -16.07 -10.33
C GLU A 91 8.84 -16.08 -8.95
N GLU A 92 9.07 -14.91 -8.36
CA GLU A 92 9.62 -14.75 -7.02
C GLU A 92 8.66 -15.33 -5.95
N MET A 93 7.36 -15.04 -6.03
CA MET A 93 6.35 -15.52 -5.07
C MET A 93 6.03 -17.02 -5.18
N ARG A 94 6.48 -17.70 -6.25
CA ARG A 94 6.38 -19.16 -6.37
C ARG A 94 7.46 -19.90 -5.56
N LYS A 95 8.52 -19.22 -5.16
CA LYS A 95 9.57 -19.82 -4.32
C LYS A 95 9.04 -20.14 -2.93
N PRO A 96 9.65 -21.09 -2.21
CA PRO A 96 9.40 -21.26 -0.78
C PRO A 96 9.66 -19.96 -0.02
N ASP A 97 8.89 -19.68 1.04
CA ASP A 97 8.97 -18.42 1.82
C ASP A 97 10.42 -18.06 2.22
N ALA A 98 11.23 -19.05 2.61
CA ALA A 98 12.62 -18.85 3.02
C ALA A 98 13.57 -18.44 1.89
N GLU A 99 13.18 -18.66 0.63
CA GLU A 99 13.97 -18.36 -0.57
C GLU A 99 13.51 -17.08 -1.28
N VAL A 100 12.43 -16.45 -0.82
CA VAL A 100 11.92 -15.20 -1.39
C VAL A 100 12.90 -14.06 -1.09
N ASP A 101 13.35 -13.41 -2.16
CA ASP A 101 14.18 -12.20 -2.10
C ASP A 101 13.28 -10.96 -1.96
N PHE A 102 13.22 -10.38 -0.75
CA PHE A 102 12.40 -9.22 -0.45
C PHE A 102 12.78 -7.98 -1.27
N VAL A 103 14.07 -7.78 -1.51
CA VAL A 103 14.56 -6.62 -2.27
C VAL A 103 14.09 -6.73 -3.71
N ARG A 104 14.30 -7.88 -4.34
CA ARG A 104 13.87 -8.12 -5.71
C ARG A 104 12.35 -8.09 -5.85
N ALA A 105 11.62 -8.75 -4.96
CA ALA A 105 10.16 -8.73 -4.97
C ALA A 105 9.60 -7.30 -4.87
N ALA A 106 10.11 -6.48 -3.94
CA ALA A 106 9.68 -5.09 -3.83
C ALA A 106 10.08 -4.22 -5.03
N ALA A 107 11.25 -4.47 -5.61
CA ALA A 107 11.66 -3.79 -6.83
C ALA A 107 10.83 -4.21 -8.06
N PHE A 108 10.41 -5.48 -8.14
CA PHE A 108 9.47 -5.94 -9.17
C PHE A 108 8.10 -5.29 -9.02
N VAL A 109 7.61 -5.11 -7.78
CA VAL A 109 6.40 -4.31 -7.54
C VAL A 109 6.59 -2.90 -8.09
N ALA A 110 7.70 -2.21 -7.79
CA ALA A 110 7.95 -0.86 -8.28
C ALA A 110 7.95 -0.72 -9.82
N MET A 111 8.18 -1.82 -10.55
CA MET A 111 8.15 -1.81 -12.02
C MET A 111 6.77 -1.45 -12.61
N HIS A 112 5.68 -1.51 -11.84
CA HIS A 112 4.36 -1.05 -12.29
C HIS A 112 4.34 0.44 -12.69
N ARG A 113 5.23 1.27 -12.11
CA ARG A 113 5.42 2.69 -12.49
C ARG A 113 6.62 2.88 -13.41
N ARG A 114 7.68 2.12 -13.19
CA ARG A 114 9.01 2.32 -13.79
C ARG A 114 9.55 0.96 -14.28
N PRO A 115 9.19 0.51 -15.51
CA PRO A 115 9.40 -0.87 -15.96
C PRO A 115 10.86 -1.25 -16.26
N GLU A 116 11.83 -0.39 -15.92
CA GLU A 116 13.25 -0.63 -16.20
C GLU A 116 13.87 -1.65 -15.23
N LEU A 117 14.25 -2.81 -15.77
CA LEU A 117 14.90 -3.87 -14.99
C LEU A 117 16.20 -3.43 -14.30
N SER A 118 16.95 -2.48 -14.87
CA SER A 118 18.22 -2.02 -14.28
C SER A 118 18.04 -1.51 -12.85
N ARG A 119 16.85 -0.96 -12.53
CA ARG A 119 16.57 -0.38 -11.22
C ARG A 119 16.37 -1.44 -10.14
N VAL A 120 16.10 -2.68 -10.52
CA VAL A 120 16.08 -3.83 -9.60
C VAL A 120 17.49 -4.12 -9.12
N GLU A 121 18.43 -4.27 -10.04
CA GLU A 121 19.83 -4.54 -9.69
C GLU A 121 20.46 -3.34 -8.99
N ASP A 122 20.16 -2.10 -9.42
CA ASP A 122 20.61 -0.89 -8.73
C ASP A 122 20.18 -0.87 -7.25
N ALA A 123 18.95 -1.33 -6.94
CA ALA A 123 18.44 -1.38 -5.56
C ALA A 123 19.13 -2.45 -4.70
N VAL A 124 19.43 -3.62 -5.29
CA VAL A 124 20.18 -4.69 -4.63
C VAL A 124 21.61 -4.22 -4.32
N GLU A 125 22.31 -3.69 -5.33
CA GLU A 125 23.67 -3.17 -5.20
C GLU A 125 23.74 -2.06 -4.15
N GLU A 126 22.77 -1.13 -4.15
CA GLU A 126 22.72 -0.05 -3.16
C GLU A 126 22.59 -0.60 -1.73
N LEU A 127 21.72 -1.58 -1.48
CA LEU A 127 21.58 -2.17 -0.15
C LEU A 127 22.82 -2.95 0.30
N ASP A 128 23.49 -3.64 -0.63
CA ASP A 128 24.75 -4.32 -0.34
C ASP A 128 25.87 -3.32 0.02
N GLU A 129 25.97 -2.20 -0.69
CA GLU A 129 26.90 -1.11 -0.38
C GLU A 129 26.59 -0.48 0.99
N LEU A 130 25.33 -0.19 1.27
CA LEU A 130 24.90 0.36 2.56
C LEU A 130 25.18 -0.60 3.71
N ALA A 131 24.95 -1.90 3.53
CA ALA A 131 25.27 -2.91 4.53
C ALA A 131 26.78 -3.02 4.76
N ALA A 132 27.61 -2.93 3.71
CA ALA A 132 29.06 -2.92 3.86
C ALA A 132 29.57 -1.69 4.63
N GLU A 133 28.91 -0.53 4.51
CA GLU A 133 29.21 0.64 5.34
C GLU A 133 28.74 0.47 6.79
N LEU A 134 27.54 -0.11 6.99
CA LEU A 134 27.01 -0.42 8.33
C LEU A 134 27.91 -1.41 9.08
N GLU A 135 28.41 -2.42 8.39
CA GLU A 135 29.29 -3.46 8.95
C GLU A 135 30.56 -2.86 9.59
N LYS A 136 31.10 -1.77 9.02
CA LYS A 136 32.26 -1.05 9.57
C LYS A 136 31.98 -0.36 10.90
N LEU A 137 30.71 -0.13 11.23
CA LEU A 137 30.27 0.50 12.48
C LEU A 137 30.04 -0.53 13.60
N LEU A 138 30.05 -1.82 13.28
CA LEU A 138 29.80 -2.91 14.20
C LEU A 138 31.11 -3.57 14.67
N PRO A 139 31.09 -4.27 15.82
CA PRO A 139 32.18 -5.17 16.20
C PRO A 139 32.53 -6.14 15.05
N PRO A 140 33.83 -6.34 14.75
CA PRO A 140 34.25 -7.14 13.60
C PRO A 140 33.91 -8.63 13.76
N ASN A 141 33.86 -9.14 14.99
CA ASN A 141 33.37 -10.48 15.25
C ASN A 141 31.87 -10.42 15.57
N GLU A 142 31.07 -11.29 14.96
CA GLU A 142 29.64 -11.38 15.21
C GLU A 142 29.32 -11.74 16.68
N GLU A 143 30.13 -12.60 17.30
CA GLU A 143 29.98 -13.01 18.71
C GLU A 143 30.10 -11.83 19.70
N ASP A 144 30.78 -10.74 19.30
CA ASP A 144 30.94 -9.54 20.13
C ASP A 144 29.75 -8.55 19.98
N ARG A 145 28.79 -8.86 19.09
CA ARG A 145 27.64 -8.00 18.80
C ARG A 145 26.51 -8.24 19.81
N PHE A 146 26.25 -7.23 20.64
CA PHE A 146 25.09 -7.23 21.52
C PHE A 146 23.82 -6.81 20.76
N PRO A 147 22.73 -7.60 20.74
CA PRO A 147 21.56 -7.35 19.90
C PRO A 147 20.98 -5.94 20.01
N LEU A 148 20.72 -5.45 21.22
CA LEU A 148 20.21 -4.09 21.44
C LEU A 148 21.17 -2.98 20.94
N ARG A 149 22.48 -3.20 21.04
CA ARG A 149 23.48 -2.25 20.54
C ARG A 149 23.52 -2.28 19.01
N THR A 150 23.40 -3.46 18.41
CA THR A 150 23.28 -3.63 16.97
C THR A 150 22.05 -2.91 16.44
N LEU A 151 20.85 -3.14 17.01
CA LEU A 151 19.63 -2.43 16.62
C LEU A 151 19.78 -0.91 16.71
N LYS A 152 20.31 -0.38 17.82
CA LYS A 152 20.57 1.07 17.96
C LYS A 152 21.54 1.60 16.90
N THR A 153 22.51 0.79 16.50
CA THR A 153 23.50 1.16 15.47
C THR A 153 22.85 1.20 14.09
N ILE A 154 22.03 0.19 13.76
CA ILE A 154 21.23 0.15 12.51
C ILE A 154 20.27 1.34 12.47
N SER A 155 19.50 1.59 13.54
CA SER A 155 18.57 2.73 13.61
C SER A 155 19.28 4.08 13.45
N ARG A 156 20.42 4.29 14.13
CA ARG A 156 21.20 5.53 13.94
C ARG A 156 21.70 5.65 12.50
N PHE A 157 22.29 4.59 11.95
CA PHE A 157 22.83 4.59 10.60
C PHE A 157 21.74 4.93 9.57
N MET A 158 20.62 4.23 9.60
CA MET A 158 19.54 4.42 8.64
C MET A 158 18.84 5.78 8.79
N PHE A 159 18.39 6.12 10.01
CA PHE A 159 17.51 7.28 10.19
C PHE A 159 18.24 8.59 10.49
N THR A 160 19.47 8.52 11.03
CA THR A 160 20.28 9.72 11.35
C THR A 160 21.36 9.97 10.31
N ASP A 161 22.17 8.96 9.99
CA ASP A 161 23.34 9.14 9.12
C ASP A 161 22.93 9.18 7.63
N LEU A 162 22.05 8.27 7.20
CA LEU A 162 21.51 8.23 5.82
C LEU A 162 20.28 9.12 5.63
N GLY A 163 19.58 9.48 6.71
CA GLY A 163 18.45 10.39 6.71
C GLY A 163 17.14 9.80 6.18
N PHE A 164 16.97 8.48 6.25
CA PHE A 164 15.66 7.87 6.02
C PHE A 164 14.62 8.41 7.01
N ARG A 165 13.37 8.57 6.56
CA ARG A 165 12.27 9.02 7.42
C ARG A 165 10.91 8.59 6.90
N GLY A 166 9.94 8.54 7.82
CA GLY A 166 8.52 8.52 7.49
C GLY A 166 8.07 9.79 6.78
N ASP A 167 7.00 9.66 6.00
CA ASP A 167 6.32 10.76 5.34
C ASP A 167 4.95 11.03 5.95
N ASP A 168 4.89 11.94 6.92
CA ASP A 168 3.62 12.37 7.53
C ASP A 168 2.86 13.38 6.64
N GLU A 169 3.56 14.07 5.74
CA GLU A 169 2.99 15.14 4.91
C GLU A 169 2.28 14.57 3.68
N THR A 170 2.94 13.65 2.99
CA THR A 170 2.44 12.99 1.79
C THR A 170 2.40 11.47 1.95
N PHE A 171 1.84 11.01 3.08
CA PHE A 171 1.79 9.57 3.44
C PHE A 171 1.28 8.68 2.31
N TYR A 172 0.20 9.11 1.64
CA TYR A 172 -0.45 8.37 0.56
C TYR A 172 0.17 8.61 -0.82
N ASP A 173 1.38 9.17 -0.93
CA ASP A 173 2.09 9.23 -2.21
C ASP A 173 2.53 7.81 -2.63
N PRO A 174 2.13 7.30 -3.82
CA PRO A 174 2.47 5.93 -4.25
C PRO A 174 3.99 5.69 -4.34
N ARG A 175 4.79 6.74 -4.51
CA ARG A 175 6.26 6.64 -4.49
C ARG A 175 6.80 6.21 -3.13
N ASN A 176 6.06 6.42 -2.05
CA ASN A 176 6.47 5.99 -0.71
C ASN A 176 6.35 4.47 -0.52
N SER A 177 5.64 3.77 -1.42
CA SER A 177 5.51 2.30 -1.43
C SER A 177 6.45 1.62 -2.43
N CYS A 178 7.19 2.39 -3.25
CA CYS A 178 8.07 1.86 -4.30
C CYS A 178 9.54 1.90 -3.85
N LEU A 179 10.19 0.73 -3.73
CA LEU A 179 11.52 0.60 -3.13
C LEU A 179 12.58 1.51 -3.78
N ASP A 180 12.59 1.59 -5.10
CA ASP A 180 13.49 2.41 -5.89
C ASP A 180 13.36 3.92 -5.59
N GLU A 181 12.13 4.39 -5.36
CA GLU A 181 11.83 5.78 -4.99
C GLU A 181 12.19 6.03 -3.53
N VAL A 182 11.92 5.07 -2.63
CA VAL A 182 12.24 5.17 -1.20
C VAL A 182 13.75 5.21 -0.99
N LEU A 183 14.53 4.38 -1.69
CA LEU A 183 15.99 4.44 -1.66
C LEU A 183 16.51 5.79 -2.18
N ALA A 184 15.99 6.27 -3.31
CA ALA A 184 16.44 7.53 -3.90
C ALA A 184 16.06 8.77 -3.06
N ARG A 185 14.86 8.80 -2.50
CA ARG A 185 14.31 9.95 -1.75
C ARG A 185 14.64 9.90 -0.26
N ARG A 186 14.96 8.71 0.26
CA ARG A 186 15.07 8.40 1.71
C ARG A 186 13.77 8.70 2.47
N VAL A 187 12.62 8.53 1.81
CA VAL A 187 11.29 8.84 2.34
C VAL A 187 10.35 7.69 1.97
N GLY A 188 9.63 7.12 2.94
CA GLY A 188 8.73 5.99 2.70
C GLY A 188 7.67 5.81 3.78
N ILE A 189 6.84 4.78 3.61
CA ILE A 189 5.82 4.35 4.58
C ILE A 189 6.38 3.29 5.55
N PRO A 190 5.66 2.92 6.64
CA PRO A 190 6.16 1.96 7.62
C PRO A 190 6.67 0.65 6.99
N ILE A 191 5.91 0.07 6.05
CA ILE A 191 6.26 -1.23 5.46
C ILE A 191 7.55 -1.19 4.62
N THR A 192 7.77 -0.14 3.84
CA THR A 192 8.95 0.00 2.99
C THR A 192 10.20 0.38 3.78
N LEU A 193 10.06 1.20 4.83
CA LEU A 193 11.17 1.51 5.72
C LEU A 193 11.58 0.27 6.51
N SER A 194 10.60 -0.50 6.99
CA SER A 194 10.85 -1.79 7.63
C SER A 194 11.53 -2.79 6.69
N LEU A 195 11.15 -2.86 5.41
CA LEU A 195 11.85 -3.69 4.42
C LEU A 195 13.34 -3.37 4.38
N ILE A 196 13.69 -2.09 4.20
CA ILE A 196 15.08 -1.65 4.10
C ILE A 196 15.84 -1.97 5.40
N TYR A 197 15.22 -1.72 6.56
CA TYR A 197 15.83 -2.04 7.85
C TYR A 197 16.10 -3.54 7.99
N MET A 198 15.11 -4.39 7.71
CA MET A 198 15.25 -5.85 7.80
C MET A 198 16.34 -6.35 6.85
N GLU A 199 16.42 -5.80 5.63
CA GLU A 199 17.41 -6.20 4.64
C GLU A 199 18.83 -5.75 4.97
N LEU A 200 18.99 -4.58 5.62
CA LEU A 200 20.27 -4.17 6.21
C LEU A 200 20.65 -5.05 7.41
N ALA A 201 19.69 -5.29 8.32
CA ALA A 201 19.89 -6.09 9.52
C ALA A 201 20.30 -7.53 9.19
N LYS A 202 19.62 -8.16 8.22
CA LYS A 202 19.93 -9.50 7.70
C LYS A 202 21.37 -9.60 7.20
N ARG A 203 21.86 -8.60 6.46
CA ARG A 203 23.23 -8.58 5.90
C ARG A 203 24.32 -8.46 6.96
N VAL A 204 24.00 -7.91 8.13
CA VAL A 204 24.94 -7.78 9.27
C VAL A 204 24.72 -8.82 10.36
N GLY A 205 24.03 -9.92 10.04
CA GLY A 205 23.81 -11.05 10.93
C GLY A 205 22.74 -10.83 12.01
N MET A 206 21.83 -9.87 11.81
CA MET A 206 20.69 -9.59 12.70
C MET A 206 19.37 -9.89 11.97
N PRO A 207 18.95 -11.16 11.87
CA PRO A 207 17.69 -11.50 11.21
C PRO A 207 16.51 -10.87 11.95
N MET A 208 15.53 -10.39 11.18
CA MET A 208 14.34 -9.73 11.69
C MET A 208 13.10 -10.24 10.95
N VAL A 209 11.94 -10.13 11.60
CA VAL A 209 10.63 -10.44 11.04
C VAL A 209 9.68 -9.26 11.20
N GLY A 210 8.77 -9.10 10.26
CA GLY A 210 7.67 -8.15 10.36
C GLY A 210 6.64 -8.63 11.37
N VAL A 211 6.02 -7.69 12.08
CA VAL A 211 4.90 -7.93 12.99
C VAL A 211 3.76 -7.03 12.57
N ASN A 212 2.63 -7.65 12.24
CA ASN A 212 1.41 -6.90 11.94
C ASN A 212 0.73 -6.51 13.25
N LEU A 213 0.39 -5.22 13.39
CA LEU A 213 -0.33 -4.70 14.55
C LEU A 213 -1.53 -3.89 14.06
N PRO A 214 -2.62 -3.77 14.86
CA PRO A 214 -3.69 -2.84 14.57
C PRO A 214 -3.15 -1.44 14.26
N SER A 215 -3.52 -0.88 13.10
CA SER A 215 -3.09 0.42 12.56
C SER A 215 -1.58 0.62 12.31
N ARG A 216 -0.72 -0.38 12.61
CA ARG A 216 0.75 -0.19 12.58
C ARG A 216 1.48 -1.41 12.02
N PHE A 217 2.67 -1.19 11.50
CA PHE A 217 3.56 -2.26 11.08
C PHE A 217 4.92 -2.03 11.70
N MET A 218 5.43 -3.03 12.42
CA MET A 218 6.71 -2.95 13.13
C MET A 218 7.53 -4.19 12.78
N ILE A 219 8.79 -4.21 13.22
CA ILE A 219 9.67 -5.37 13.03
C ILE A 219 10.28 -5.77 14.36
N ARG A 220 10.65 -7.05 14.50
CA ARG A 220 11.35 -7.55 15.69
C ARG A 220 12.56 -8.40 15.30
N PRO A 221 13.61 -8.43 16.13
CA PRO A 221 14.73 -9.34 15.91
C PRO A 221 14.31 -10.80 16.17
N VAL A 222 14.84 -11.73 15.38
CA VAL A 222 14.70 -13.17 15.61
C VAL A 222 15.82 -13.60 16.56
N VAL A 223 15.70 -13.19 17.82
CA VAL A 223 16.66 -13.49 18.90
C VAL A 223 15.87 -13.97 20.12
N ASP A 224 16.33 -15.07 20.71
CA ASP A 224 15.71 -15.67 21.89
C ASP A 224 15.65 -14.66 23.05
N GLU A 225 14.54 -14.71 23.80
CA GLU A 225 14.28 -13.87 24.99
C GLU A 225 14.27 -12.36 24.74
N MET A 226 14.33 -11.91 23.48
CA MET A 226 14.33 -10.49 23.12
C MET A 226 12.91 -10.01 22.78
N GLU A 227 12.29 -9.31 23.73
CA GLU A 227 10.92 -8.79 23.66
C GLU A 227 10.90 -7.29 23.31
N VAL A 228 11.49 -6.94 22.16
CA VAL A 228 11.42 -5.58 21.64
C VAL A 228 11.00 -5.57 20.18
N LEU A 229 10.32 -4.49 19.81
CA LEU A 229 9.98 -4.15 18.44
C LEU A 229 10.74 -2.89 18.03
N VAL A 230 10.83 -2.67 16.73
CA VAL A 230 11.42 -1.48 16.12
C VAL A 230 10.36 -0.82 15.25
N ASP A 231 10.03 0.44 15.56
CA ASP A 231 9.21 1.28 14.68
C ASP A 231 10.09 2.01 13.66
N CYS A 232 10.13 1.49 12.44
CA CYS A 232 10.88 2.11 11.35
C CYS A 232 10.25 3.41 10.84
N PHE A 233 8.97 3.66 11.09
CA PHE A 233 8.34 4.93 10.72
C PHE A 233 8.75 6.02 11.69
N ASN A 234 8.79 5.72 12.99
CA ASN A 234 9.30 6.62 14.03
C ASN A 234 10.83 6.49 14.25
N LYS A 235 11.61 6.52 13.15
CA LYS A 235 13.09 6.60 13.17
C LYS A 235 13.80 5.42 13.84
N GLY A 236 13.22 4.23 13.77
CA GLY A 236 13.81 3.02 14.35
C GLY A 236 13.78 3.02 15.87
N GLU A 237 12.75 3.65 16.46
CA GLU A 237 12.51 3.63 17.90
C GLU A 237 12.34 2.19 18.38
N ILE A 238 13.05 1.86 19.46
CA ILE A 238 12.93 0.55 20.11
C ILE A 238 11.76 0.65 21.09
N VAL A 239 10.78 -0.21 20.90
CA VAL A 239 9.53 -0.24 21.65
C VAL A 239 9.45 -1.56 22.40
N PHE A 240 9.12 -1.53 23.69
CA PHE A 240 8.94 -2.73 24.49
C PHE A 240 7.52 -3.30 24.30
N VAL A 241 7.35 -4.59 24.58
CA VAL A 241 6.03 -5.24 24.43
C VAL A 241 4.97 -4.55 25.30
N GLU A 242 5.34 -4.13 26.50
CA GLU A 242 4.43 -3.40 27.41
C GLU A 242 3.97 -2.06 26.83
N ASP A 243 4.83 -1.37 26.08
CA ASP A 243 4.45 -0.15 25.38
C ASP A 243 3.48 -0.45 24.22
N VAL A 244 3.66 -1.59 23.53
CA VAL A 244 2.72 -2.06 22.50
C VAL A 244 1.37 -2.39 23.12
N GLU A 245 1.34 -3.09 24.26
CA GLU A 245 0.12 -3.38 25.02
C GLU A 245 -0.63 -2.09 25.40
N GLU A 246 0.09 -1.07 25.87
CA GLU A 246 -0.50 0.23 26.19
C GLU A 246 -1.08 0.92 24.94
N MET A 247 -0.34 0.87 23.82
CA MET A 247 -0.79 1.43 22.54
C MET A 247 -2.06 0.73 22.04
N LEU A 248 -2.13 -0.60 22.11
CA LEU A 248 -3.31 -1.36 21.73
C LEU A 248 -4.48 -1.08 22.69
N GLY A 249 -4.24 -1.01 23.99
CA GLY A 249 -5.28 -0.70 24.98
C GLY A 249 -5.96 0.64 24.71
N LYS A 250 -5.19 1.65 24.27
CA LYS A 250 -5.71 2.96 23.82
C LYS A 250 -6.51 2.86 22.52
N PHE A 251 -6.07 2.03 21.57
CA PHE A 251 -6.79 1.80 20.32
C PHE A 251 -8.18 1.18 20.57
N TYR A 252 -8.25 0.10 21.35
CA TYR A 252 -9.50 -0.63 21.61
C TYR A 252 -10.44 0.06 22.61
N SER A 253 -9.94 0.97 23.44
CA SER A 253 -10.79 1.82 24.30
C SER A 253 -11.46 2.98 23.56
N GLY A 254 -11.26 3.10 22.24
CA GLY A 254 -11.85 4.15 21.42
C GLY A 254 -11.18 5.53 21.56
N ALA A 255 -10.13 5.63 22.39
CA ALA A 255 -9.34 6.84 22.57
C ALA A 255 -8.28 7.04 21.46
N GLY A 256 -7.96 6.00 20.68
CA GLY A 256 -6.90 5.99 19.67
C GLY A 256 -7.25 6.53 18.29
N ASN A 257 -8.53 6.69 17.94
CA ASN A 257 -8.95 7.26 16.65
C ASN A 257 -8.97 8.80 16.70
N ALA A 258 -7.81 9.41 16.94
CA ALA A 258 -7.62 10.86 16.87
C ALA A 258 -6.21 11.28 16.39
N SER A 259 -5.52 10.45 15.61
CA SER A 259 -4.30 10.87 14.89
C SER A 259 -4.56 11.00 13.39
N GLY A 260 -5.41 11.97 13.07
CA GLY A 260 -5.77 12.36 11.72
C GLY A 260 -6.30 13.79 11.69
N GLN A 261 -5.65 14.72 12.42
CA GLN A 261 -5.82 16.18 12.28
C GLN A 261 -4.82 16.89 13.20
N ASN A 262 -3.70 17.35 12.64
CA ASN A 262 -2.88 18.39 13.26
C ASN A 262 -3.41 19.74 12.78
N GLY A 263 -4.11 20.45 13.65
CA GLY A 263 -4.54 21.83 13.45
C GLY A 263 -4.81 22.45 14.81
N ASP A 264 -3.98 23.43 15.17
CA ASP A 264 -4.03 24.20 16.40
C ASP A 264 -5.43 24.79 16.66
N ASP A 265 -6.10 24.39 17.76
CA ASP A 265 -6.95 25.32 18.51
C ASP A 265 -7.09 24.90 19.98
N ALA A 266 -6.09 25.27 20.79
CA ALA A 266 -6.18 25.19 22.23
C ALA A 266 -6.94 26.41 22.78
N SER A 267 -8.28 26.38 22.81
CA SER A 267 -9.05 27.17 23.78
C SER A 267 -10.54 26.80 23.91
N ALA A 268 -10.84 25.73 24.64
CA ALA A 268 -12.15 25.58 25.27
C ALA A 268 -12.04 24.85 26.63
N PRO A 269 -12.52 25.42 27.75
CA PRO A 269 -12.52 24.72 29.03
C PRO A 269 -13.72 23.78 29.12
N SER A 270 -13.48 22.48 29.04
CA SER A 270 -14.46 21.44 29.38
C SER A 270 -14.52 21.29 30.91
N SER A 271 -15.55 21.88 31.52
CA SER A 271 -15.94 21.63 32.91
C SER A 271 -17.00 20.53 32.95
N GLY A 272 -16.58 19.31 33.27
CA GLY A 272 -17.41 18.15 33.62
C GLY A 272 -16.54 17.09 34.30
N PRO A 273 -17.06 16.27 35.23
CA PRO A 273 -16.26 15.24 35.88
C PRO A 273 -15.96 14.16 34.84
N SER A 274 -14.69 14.05 34.43
CA SER A 274 -14.21 12.96 33.59
C SER A 274 -14.20 11.68 34.42
N GLU A 275 -15.22 10.84 34.25
CA GLU A 275 -15.04 9.42 34.47
C GLU A 275 -14.10 8.94 33.35
N ASP A 276 -12.86 8.62 33.71
CA ASP A 276 -11.90 8.06 32.76
C ASP A 276 -12.55 6.84 32.07
N PRO A 277 -12.52 6.75 30.73
CA PRO A 277 -13.03 5.57 30.05
C PRO A 277 -12.29 4.33 30.57
N PRO A 278 -12.97 3.17 30.69
CA PRO A 278 -12.33 1.96 31.18
C PRO A 278 -11.13 1.65 30.29
N SER A 279 -9.93 1.72 30.87
CA SER A 279 -8.69 1.33 30.20
C SER A 279 -8.77 -0.17 29.90
N VAL A 280 -8.91 -0.53 28.63
CA VAL A 280 -8.81 -1.93 28.19
C VAL A 280 -7.37 -2.34 28.43
N GLN A 281 -7.14 -3.19 29.44
CA GLN A 281 -5.82 -3.75 29.70
C GLN A 281 -5.62 -4.91 28.72
N ILE A 282 -4.67 -4.75 27.82
CA ILE A 282 -4.29 -5.77 26.85
C ILE A 282 -3.01 -6.42 27.35
N THR A 283 -2.94 -7.72 27.23
CA THR A 283 -1.73 -8.49 27.49
C THR A 283 -1.46 -9.35 26.26
N ILE A 284 -0.25 -9.24 25.74
CA ILE A 284 0.19 -9.96 24.55
C ILE A 284 0.92 -11.22 25.03
N ASP A 285 0.38 -12.39 24.70
CA ASP A 285 1.13 -13.64 24.86
C ASP A 285 2.31 -13.65 23.87
N ARG A 286 3.44 -14.26 24.24
CA ARG A 286 4.58 -14.44 23.33
C ARG A 286 4.20 -15.17 22.04
N ALA A 287 3.25 -16.10 22.11
CA ALA A 287 2.71 -16.79 20.94
C ALA A 287 2.23 -15.80 19.87
N PHE A 288 1.61 -14.68 20.28
CA PHE A 288 1.18 -13.61 19.38
C PHE A 288 2.28 -13.18 18.40
N PHE A 289 3.53 -13.01 18.85
CA PHE A 289 4.60 -12.56 17.97
C PHE A 289 5.10 -13.64 17.02
N GLU A 290 5.01 -14.90 17.42
CA GLU A 290 5.32 -16.04 16.55
C GLU A 290 4.23 -16.21 15.49
N ASP A 291 2.97 -16.16 15.91
CA ASP A 291 1.80 -16.34 15.04
C ASP A 291 1.60 -15.15 14.09
N ASN A 292 1.89 -13.93 14.54
CA ASN A 292 1.78 -12.70 13.74
C ASN A 292 3.09 -12.33 13.02
N SER A 293 4.06 -13.24 12.97
CA SER A 293 5.27 -13.05 12.17
C SER A 293 4.93 -13.08 10.69
N VAL A 294 5.12 -11.93 10.02
CA VAL A 294 4.65 -11.72 8.67
C VAL A 294 5.52 -12.46 7.66
N ARG A 295 4.93 -13.48 7.03
CA ARG A 295 5.51 -14.23 5.91
C ARG A 295 5.65 -13.36 4.67
N PRO A 296 6.50 -13.72 3.68
CA PRO A 296 6.71 -12.90 2.49
C PRO A 296 5.40 -12.58 1.74
N LYS A 297 4.53 -13.56 1.55
CA LYS A 297 3.23 -13.35 0.88
C LYS A 297 2.31 -12.39 1.63
N GLN A 298 2.23 -12.53 2.97
CA GLN A 298 1.48 -11.61 3.83
C GLN A 298 2.07 -10.19 3.78
N PHE A 299 3.40 -10.08 3.78
CA PHE A 299 4.13 -8.82 3.69
C PHE A 299 3.77 -8.06 2.41
N PHE A 300 3.91 -8.73 1.26
CA PHE A 300 3.60 -8.11 -0.03
C PHE A 300 2.11 -7.87 -0.22
N THR A 301 1.24 -8.71 0.33
CA THR A 301 -0.20 -8.44 0.34
C THR A 301 -0.51 -7.11 1.04
N ARG A 302 0.09 -6.85 2.21
CA ARG A 302 -0.09 -5.58 2.93
C ARG A 302 0.46 -4.39 2.14
N MET A 303 1.65 -4.52 1.55
CA MET A 303 2.25 -3.48 0.71
C MET A 303 1.35 -3.12 -0.47
N LEU A 304 0.87 -4.14 -1.19
CA LEU A 304 0.03 -3.96 -2.37
C LEU A 304 -1.38 -3.48 -2.00
N THR A 305 -1.94 -3.88 -0.86
CA THR A 305 -3.21 -3.33 -0.37
C THR A 305 -3.11 -1.83 -0.09
N ASN A 306 -2.02 -1.38 0.55
CA ASN A 306 -1.79 0.05 0.74
C ASN A 306 -1.68 0.79 -0.59
N LEU A 307 -0.90 0.26 -1.53
CA LEU A 307 -0.70 0.87 -2.84
C LEU A 307 -1.97 0.89 -3.69
N LYS A 308 -2.77 -0.19 -3.64
CA LYS A 308 -4.09 -0.26 -4.28
C LYS A 308 -4.99 0.85 -3.74
N GLN A 309 -5.04 1.04 -2.42
CA GLN A 309 -5.86 2.08 -1.81
C GLN A 309 -5.45 3.49 -2.25
N ILE A 310 -4.15 3.74 -2.33
CA ILE A 310 -3.62 5.01 -2.84
C ILE A 310 -4.18 5.28 -4.24
N TYR A 311 -4.07 4.31 -5.16
CA TYR A 311 -4.57 4.49 -6.52
C TYR A 311 -6.09 4.55 -6.61
N PHE A 312 -6.82 3.83 -5.76
CA PHE A 312 -8.28 3.96 -5.69
C PHE A 312 -8.70 5.37 -5.26
N ASN A 313 -8.07 5.91 -4.20
CA ASN A 313 -8.34 7.26 -3.70
C ASN A 313 -7.96 8.35 -4.71
N GLU A 314 -6.94 8.11 -5.54
CA GLU A 314 -6.53 9.00 -6.63
C GLU A 314 -7.39 8.84 -7.91
N GLU A 315 -8.43 7.99 -7.89
CA GLU A 315 -9.22 7.58 -9.08
C GLU A 315 -8.36 6.98 -10.22
N ALA A 316 -7.14 6.54 -9.91
CA ALA A 316 -6.19 5.92 -10.85
C ALA A 316 -6.46 4.42 -10.99
N TYR A 317 -7.69 4.06 -11.40
CA TYR A 317 -8.17 2.67 -11.41
C TYR A 317 -7.36 1.73 -12.33
N ALA A 318 -6.72 2.27 -13.37
CA ALA A 318 -5.83 1.49 -14.23
C ALA A 318 -4.54 1.04 -13.52
N ASP A 319 -4.01 1.87 -12.61
CA ASP A 319 -2.88 1.53 -11.75
C ASP A 319 -3.33 0.60 -10.62
N ALA A 320 -4.50 0.85 -10.02
CA ALA A 320 -5.09 -0.05 -9.03
C ALA A 320 -5.30 -1.47 -9.59
N LEU A 321 -5.85 -1.60 -10.80
CA LEU A 321 -6.01 -2.90 -11.47
C LEU A 321 -4.67 -3.59 -11.73
N ARG A 322 -3.63 -2.83 -12.10
CA ARG A 322 -2.26 -3.37 -12.22
C ARG A 322 -1.78 -3.93 -10.89
N VAL A 323 -1.98 -3.20 -9.79
CA VAL A 323 -1.61 -3.65 -8.44
C VAL A 323 -2.39 -4.92 -8.04
N VAL A 324 -3.68 -5.01 -8.35
CA VAL A 324 -4.48 -6.23 -8.14
C VAL A 324 -3.87 -7.44 -8.86
N GLY A 325 -3.32 -7.24 -10.06
CA GLY A 325 -2.56 -8.27 -10.78
C GLY A 325 -1.37 -8.82 -9.98
N TYR A 326 -0.61 -7.96 -9.29
CA TYR A 326 0.45 -8.42 -8.38
C TYR A 326 -0.13 -9.16 -7.16
N GLN A 327 -1.25 -8.70 -6.60
CA GLN A 327 -1.87 -9.31 -5.41
C GLN A 327 -2.32 -10.76 -5.66
N ALA A 328 -2.70 -11.10 -6.90
CA ALA A 328 -3.06 -12.47 -7.27
C ALA A 328 -1.91 -13.49 -7.03
N HIS A 329 -0.65 -13.04 -7.05
CA HIS A 329 0.51 -13.93 -6.88
C HIS A 329 0.99 -14.06 -5.43
N CYS A 330 0.50 -13.22 -4.52
CA CYS A 330 0.91 -13.23 -3.11
C CYS A 330 -0.26 -13.37 -2.13
N ALA A 331 -1.47 -13.68 -2.59
CA ALA A 331 -2.62 -13.90 -1.72
C ALA A 331 -2.32 -15.03 -0.72
N PRO A 332 -2.36 -14.76 0.60
CA PRO A 332 -2.01 -15.77 1.62
C PRO A 332 -3.13 -16.78 1.83
N THR A 333 -4.38 -16.41 1.52
CA THR A 333 -5.56 -17.26 1.71
C THR A 333 -6.50 -17.16 0.51
N ALA A 334 -7.33 -18.19 0.32
CA ALA A 334 -8.38 -18.20 -0.69
C ALA A 334 -9.42 -17.08 -0.47
N GLU A 335 -9.57 -16.58 0.75
CA GLU A 335 -10.43 -15.43 1.03
C GLU A 335 -9.86 -14.14 0.44
N ILE A 336 -8.56 -13.88 0.65
CA ILE A 336 -7.89 -12.72 0.07
C ILE A 336 -7.86 -12.81 -1.47
N GLU A 337 -7.65 -14.00 -2.03
CA GLU A 337 -7.71 -14.24 -3.48
C GLU A 337 -9.08 -13.84 -4.06
N ARG A 338 -10.18 -14.26 -3.41
CA ARG A 338 -11.53 -13.86 -3.81
C ARG A 338 -11.73 -12.35 -3.73
N PHE A 339 -11.25 -11.69 -2.67
CA PHE A 339 -11.37 -10.23 -2.57
C PHE A 339 -10.55 -9.50 -3.62
N ASN A 340 -9.35 -9.98 -3.96
CA ASN A 340 -8.57 -9.41 -5.06
C ASN A 340 -9.33 -9.50 -6.39
N ARG A 341 -10.02 -10.62 -6.65
CA ARG A 341 -10.86 -10.78 -7.83
C ARG A 341 -12.02 -9.79 -7.88
N ARG A 342 -12.73 -9.63 -6.76
CA ARG A 342 -13.79 -8.62 -6.59
C ARG A 342 -13.26 -7.22 -6.89
N ASP A 343 -12.13 -6.85 -6.29
CA ASP A 343 -11.54 -5.52 -6.42
C ASP A 343 -11.07 -5.25 -7.86
N GLY A 344 -10.56 -6.27 -8.57
CA GLY A 344 -10.27 -6.20 -10.00
C GLY A 344 -11.52 -5.90 -10.84
N GLY A 345 -12.62 -6.61 -10.57
CA GLY A 345 -13.91 -6.34 -11.21
C GLY A 345 -14.45 -4.94 -10.93
N ILE A 346 -14.27 -4.42 -9.71
CA ILE A 346 -14.62 -3.03 -9.34
C ILE A 346 -13.78 -2.03 -10.14
N CYS A 347 -12.46 -2.24 -10.25
CA CYS A 347 -11.61 -1.37 -11.07
C CYS A 347 -12.10 -1.34 -12.53
N LEU A 348 -12.40 -2.50 -13.10
CA LEU A 348 -12.91 -2.63 -14.47
C LEU A 348 -14.26 -1.91 -14.65
N PHE A 349 -15.16 -2.02 -13.66
CA PHE A 349 -16.43 -1.29 -13.65
C PHE A 349 -16.21 0.22 -13.73
N LEU A 350 -15.34 0.76 -12.87
CA LEU A 350 -15.05 2.20 -12.78
C LEU A 350 -14.35 2.72 -14.03
N MET A 351 -13.57 1.86 -14.72
CA MET A 351 -12.98 2.13 -16.03
C MET A 351 -13.95 1.95 -17.21
N GLN A 352 -15.22 1.61 -16.96
CA GLN A 352 -16.24 1.34 -17.98
C GLN A 352 -15.91 0.15 -18.91
N ARG A 353 -15.03 -0.74 -18.45
CA ARG A 353 -14.69 -2.00 -19.13
C ARG A 353 -15.68 -3.08 -18.71
N TYR A 354 -16.94 -2.85 -19.06
CA TYR A 354 -18.07 -3.60 -18.49
C TYR A 354 -18.07 -5.09 -18.83
N ASP A 355 -17.61 -5.48 -20.02
CA ASP A 355 -17.59 -6.88 -20.41
C ASP A 355 -16.60 -7.69 -19.54
N GLU A 356 -15.38 -7.15 -19.36
CA GLU A 356 -14.35 -7.76 -18.50
C GLU A 356 -14.77 -7.70 -17.02
N CYS A 357 -15.41 -6.62 -16.60
CA CYS A 357 -15.98 -6.49 -15.25
C CYS A 357 -17.00 -7.59 -14.94
N VAL A 358 -17.91 -7.87 -15.88
CA VAL A 358 -18.92 -8.93 -15.73
C VAL A 358 -18.27 -10.29 -15.58
N GLU A 359 -17.22 -10.58 -16.37
CA GLU A 359 -16.46 -11.83 -16.26
C GLU A 359 -15.82 -11.99 -14.87
N GLU A 360 -15.10 -10.97 -14.40
CA GLU A 360 -14.41 -11.02 -13.11
C GLU A 360 -15.37 -11.08 -11.92
N LEU A 361 -16.41 -10.25 -11.92
CA LEU A 361 -17.38 -10.21 -10.82
C LEU A 361 -18.28 -11.45 -10.76
N ASN A 362 -18.61 -12.07 -11.90
CA ASN A 362 -19.31 -13.36 -11.87
C ASN A 362 -18.42 -14.46 -11.30
N GLY A 363 -17.14 -14.48 -11.68
CA GLY A 363 -16.19 -15.40 -11.10
C GLY A 363 -16.08 -15.25 -9.58
N TYR A 364 -16.01 -14.01 -9.08
CA TYR A 364 -16.09 -13.75 -7.64
C TYR A 364 -17.38 -14.32 -7.00
N LEU A 365 -18.54 -14.11 -7.63
CA LEU A 365 -19.82 -14.60 -7.10
C LEU A 365 -19.89 -16.13 -7.05
N GLU A 366 -19.29 -16.82 -8.03
CA GLU A 366 -19.14 -18.28 -8.05
C GLU A 366 -18.23 -18.75 -6.91
N ASP A 367 -17.04 -18.16 -6.78
CA ASP A 367 -16.09 -18.50 -5.72
C ASP A 367 -16.66 -18.23 -4.32
N ALA A 368 -17.38 -17.12 -4.15
CA ALA A 368 -18.04 -16.76 -2.90
C ALA A 368 -19.21 -17.70 -2.57
N ALA A 369 -19.95 -18.19 -3.58
CA ALA A 369 -21.00 -19.19 -3.38
C ALA A 369 -20.42 -20.55 -2.97
N ALA A 370 -19.30 -20.97 -3.59
CA ALA A 370 -18.60 -22.19 -3.22
C ALA A 370 -18.06 -22.12 -1.78
N ALA A 371 -17.43 -21.01 -1.41
CA ALA A 371 -16.96 -20.77 -0.04
C ALA A 371 -18.13 -20.79 0.96
N ALA A 372 -19.27 -20.19 0.61
CA ALA A 372 -20.45 -20.19 1.45
C ALA A 372 -21.01 -21.59 1.72
N ALA A 373 -21.01 -22.46 0.71
CA ALA A 373 -21.45 -23.84 0.85
C ALA A 373 -20.51 -24.68 1.72
N ALA A 374 -19.20 -24.43 1.63
CA ALA A 374 -18.20 -25.09 2.48
C ALA A 374 -18.37 -24.70 3.95
N GLU A 375 -18.47 -23.39 4.24
CA GLU A 375 -18.66 -22.88 5.61
C GLU A 375 -20.00 -23.34 6.21
N ASP A 376 -21.09 -23.36 5.43
CA ASP A 376 -22.38 -23.85 5.90
C ASP A 376 -22.34 -25.36 6.24
N ALA A 377 -21.48 -26.14 5.57
CA ALA A 377 -21.28 -27.56 5.87
C ALA A 377 -20.48 -27.77 7.16
N GLU A 378 -19.47 -26.94 7.43
CA GLU A 378 -18.67 -26.96 8.66
C GLU A 378 -19.47 -26.46 9.88
N ALA A 379 -20.30 -25.43 9.69
CA ALA A 379 -21.17 -24.85 10.71
C ALA A 379 -22.20 -25.80 11.30
N ALA A 380 -22.53 -26.88 10.59
CA ALA A 380 -23.44 -27.92 11.09
C ALA A 380 -22.88 -28.66 12.33
N ALA A 381 -21.59 -28.48 12.65
CA ALA A 381 -20.88 -29.15 13.74
C ALA A 381 -20.50 -28.23 14.95
N THR A 382 -20.82 -26.93 14.93
CA THR A 382 -20.28 -25.95 15.90
C THR A 382 -21.20 -25.58 17.08
N THR A 383 -20.58 -25.03 18.13
CA THR A 383 -21.16 -24.67 19.44
C THR A 383 -22.06 -23.42 19.37
N SER A 384 -22.69 -23.04 20.50
CA SER A 384 -23.65 -21.92 20.53
C SER A 384 -23.00 -20.53 20.39
N GLU A 385 -21.75 -20.34 20.83
CA GLU A 385 -21.04 -19.05 20.78
C GLU A 385 -20.43 -18.80 19.40
N GLU A 386 -19.86 -19.83 18.77
CA GLU A 386 -19.35 -19.81 17.40
C GLU A 386 -20.44 -19.47 16.36
N ARG A 387 -21.71 -19.78 16.66
CA ARG A 387 -22.85 -19.48 15.79
C ARG A 387 -23.13 -17.99 15.63
N GLU A 388 -22.88 -17.15 16.64
CA GLU A 388 -23.15 -15.71 16.56
C GLU A 388 -22.09 -14.99 15.72
N ALA A 389 -20.82 -15.33 15.92
CA ALA A 389 -19.71 -14.86 15.08
C ALA A 389 -19.89 -15.29 13.62
N LEU A 390 -20.25 -16.56 13.40
CA LEU A 390 -20.53 -17.10 12.08
C LEU A 390 -21.74 -16.42 11.41
N ALA A 391 -22.81 -16.16 12.17
CA ALA A 391 -23.99 -15.45 11.65
C ALA A 391 -23.63 -14.02 11.20
N SER A 392 -22.79 -13.32 11.97
CA SER A 392 -22.30 -11.99 11.61
C SER A 392 -21.44 -12.01 10.35
N ARG A 393 -20.51 -12.98 10.23
CA ARG A 393 -19.69 -13.19 9.03
C ARG A 393 -20.55 -13.50 7.80
N ARG A 394 -21.56 -14.38 7.97
CA ARG A 394 -22.54 -14.72 6.92
C ARG A 394 -23.31 -13.50 6.45
N ALA A 395 -23.80 -12.66 7.37
CA ALA A 395 -24.52 -11.45 7.03
C ALA A 395 -23.66 -10.42 6.28
N ALA A 396 -22.38 -10.25 6.66
CA ALA A 396 -21.44 -9.39 5.94
C ALA A 396 -21.21 -9.88 4.50
N ARG A 397 -20.97 -11.19 4.34
CA ARG A 397 -20.78 -11.83 3.03
C ARG A 397 -22.01 -11.70 2.14
N ASP A 398 -23.22 -11.93 2.69
CA ASP A 398 -24.45 -11.85 1.90
C ASP A 398 -24.73 -10.41 1.43
N ARG A 399 -24.39 -9.40 2.24
CA ARG A 399 -24.46 -7.99 1.83
C ARG A 399 -23.50 -7.68 0.69
N ASP A 400 -22.25 -8.11 0.80
CA ASP A 400 -21.24 -7.93 -0.25
C ASP A 400 -21.64 -8.64 -1.55
N ARG A 401 -22.07 -9.91 -1.49
CA ARG A 401 -22.56 -10.64 -2.68
C ARG A 401 -23.76 -9.94 -3.33
N ALA A 402 -24.70 -9.43 -2.53
CA ALA A 402 -25.85 -8.69 -3.05
C ALA A 402 -25.43 -7.38 -3.74
N GLN A 403 -24.42 -6.69 -3.22
CA GLN A 403 -23.84 -5.50 -3.84
C GLN A 403 -23.17 -5.83 -5.17
N VAL A 404 -22.30 -6.85 -5.21
CA VAL A 404 -21.62 -7.26 -6.44
C VAL A 404 -22.63 -7.71 -7.50
N THR A 405 -23.67 -8.45 -7.11
CA THR A 405 -24.77 -8.83 -8.02
C THR A 405 -25.44 -7.62 -8.67
N ARG A 406 -25.69 -6.54 -7.91
CA ARG A 406 -26.24 -5.28 -8.47
C ARG A 406 -25.26 -4.62 -9.44
N MET A 407 -23.95 -4.64 -9.13
CA MET A 407 -22.92 -4.11 -10.02
C MET A 407 -22.87 -4.87 -11.35
N VAL A 408 -22.91 -6.21 -11.33
CA VAL A 408 -22.96 -7.05 -12.54
C VAL A 408 -24.17 -6.70 -13.40
N HIS A 409 -25.37 -6.59 -12.81
CA HIS A 409 -26.56 -6.20 -13.55
C HIS A 409 -26.41 -4.83 -14.21
N THR A 410 -25.86 -3.86 -13.46
CA THR A 410 -25.61 -2.51 -13.97
C THR A 410 -24.59 -2.54 -15.12
N ALA A 411 -23.50 -3.30 -14.99
CA ALA A 411 -22.48 -3.45 -16.02
C ALA A 411 -23.05 -4.05 -17.30
N LEU A 412 -23.91 -5.07 -17.20
CA LEU A 412 -24.60 -5.66 -18.35
C LEU A 412 -25.52 -4.67 -19.07
N GLU A 413 -26.24 -3.82 -18.34
CA GLU A 413 -27.07 -2.78 -18.94
C GLU A 413 -26.22 -1.73 -19.66
N GLN A 414 -25.12 -1.29 -19.05
CA GLN A 414 -24.21 -0.32 -19.65
C GLN A 414 -23.47 -0.87 -20.86
N SER A 415 -23.00 -2.12 -20.82
CA SER A 415 -22.39 -2.80 -21.97
C SER A 415 -23.34 -2.82 -23.17
N LYS A 416 -24.62 -3.22 -22.95
CA LYS A 416 -25.65 -3.20 -23.99
C LYS A 416 -25.90 -1.79 -24.54
N ARG A 417 -25.93 -0.78 -23.66
CA ARG A 417 -26.12 0.62 -24.05
C ARG A 417 -24.95 1.11 -24.93
N LEU A 418 -23.71 0.89 -24.51
CA LEU A 418 -22.52 1.27 -25.29
C LEU A 418 -22.47 0.55 -26.64
N ALA A 419 -22.85 -0.72 -26.69
CA ALA A 419 -22.95 -1.46 -27.95
C ALA A 419 -24.00 -0.88 -28.89
N ALA A 420 -25.17 -0.48 -28.36
CA ALA A 420 -26.22 0.18 -29.13
C ALA A 420 -25.78 1.56 -29.64
N GLU A 421 -25.13 2.37 -28.79
CA GLU A 421 -24.57 3.67 -29.16
C GLU A 421 -23.53 3.53 -30.28
N LYS A 422 -22.58 2.59 -30.16
CA LYS A 422 -21.60 2.29 -31.22
C LYS A 422 -22.24 1.85 -32.54
N ALA A 423 -23.32 1.06 -32.48
CA ALA A 423 -24.04 0.64 -33.68
C ALA A 423 -24.73 1.82 -34.38
N VAL A 424 -25.29 2.76 -33.60
CA VAL A 424 -25.90 3.99 -34.13
C VAL A 424 -24.84 4.91 -34.74
N THR A 425 -23.71 5.14 -34.06
CA THR A 425 -22.62 5.99 -34.59
C THR A 425 -22.05 5.41 -35.88
N ASN A 426 -21.79 4.10 -35.96
CA ASN A 426 -21.31 3.46 -37.19
C ASN A 426 -22.33 3.58 -38.33
N THR A 427 -23.62 3.55 -38.02
CA THR A 427 -24.69 3.74 -39.02
C THR A 427 -24.80 5.20 -39.47
N MET A 428 -24.53 6.17 -38.57
CA MET A 428 -24.52 7.60 -38.89
C MET A 428 -23.27 8.02 -39.65
N GLU A 429 -22.08 7.52 -39.30
CA GLU A 429 -20.84 7.75 -40.06
C GLU A 429 -20.90 7.10 -41.45
N GLY A 430 -21.50 5.91 -41.54
CA GLY A 430 -21.82 5.28 -42.83
C GLY A 430 -22.81 6.08 -43.68
N LYS A 431 -23.65 6.93 -43.07
CA LYS A 431 -24.57 7.85 -43.76
C LYS A 431 -23.99 9.25 -43.99
N GLN A 432 -23.09 9.73 -43.15
CA GLN A 432 -22.38 11.02 -43.32
C GLN A 432 -21.36 10.98 -44.47
N LYS A 433 -20.90 9.78 -44.88
CA LYS A 433 -20.21 9.61 -46.17
C LYS A 433 -21.12 9.83 -47.39
N ASP A 434 -22.46 9.85 -47.21
CA ASP A 434 -23.44 9.97 -48.30
C ASP A 434 -24.32 11.23 -48.26
N GLU A 435 -24.36 12.01 -47.16
CA GLU A 435 -25.20 13.21 -47.06
C GLU A 435 -24.47 14.41 -46.44
N GLY A 436 -24.45 15.52 -47.20
CA GLY A 436 -23.74 16.75 -46.88
C GLY A 436 -24.27 17.51 -45.64
N ASP A 437 -23.34 18.25 -45.04
CA ASP A 437 -23.43 19.13 -43.87
C ASP A 437 -24.74 19.95 -43.77
N ASP A 438 -25.56 19.74 -42.73
CA ASP A 438 -26.31 20.85 -42.10
C ASP A 438 -26.96 20.63 -40.70
N ASP A 439 -26.63 19.59 -39.91
CA ASP A 439 -27.29 19.38 -38.60
C ASP A 439 -26.30 19.10 -37.46
N ARG A 440 -25.52 20.12 -37.06
CA ARG A 440 -24.52 20.02 -35.97
C ARG A 440 -24.95 20.55 -34.60
N ASN A 441 -26.11 21.19 -34.46
CA ASN A 441 -26.38 22.03 -33.29
C ASN A 441 -27.38 21.47 -32.25
N ARG A 442 -27.79 20.20 -32.36
CA ARG A 442 -28.77 19.57 -31.43
C ARG A 442 -28.15 18.50 -30.51
N LEU A 443 -26.86 18.19 -30.69
CA LEU A 443 -26.17 17.07 -30.04
C LEU A 443 -25.39 17.44 -28.77
N ASP A 444 -25.30 18.73 -28.45
CA ASP A 444 -24.48 19.21 -27.32
C ASP A 444 -25.24 19.22 -25.98
N ASP A 445 -26.58 19.36 -26.01
CA ASP A 445 -27.39 19.41 -24.78
C ASP A 445 -27.59 18.02 -24.15
N GLU A 446 -27.69 16.95 -24.95
CA GLU A 446 -27.85 15.57 -24.44
C GLU A 446 -26.55 15.01 -23.82
N LYS A 447 -25.37 15.51 -24.24
CA LYS A 447 -24.07 15.13 -23.68
C LYS A 447 -23.83 15.72 -22.29
N ALA A 448 -24.38 16.90 -21.99
CA ALA A 448 -24.20 17.57 -20.72
C ALA A 448 -24.96 16.86 -19.57
N ASP A 449 -26.16 16.35 -19.85
CA ASP A 449 -26.99 15.65 -18.86
C ASP A 449 -26.42 14.27 -18.48
N ALA A 450 -25.82 13.55 -19.43
CA ALA A 450 -25.15 12.26 -19.17
C ALA A 450 -23.90 12.40 -18.27
N PHE A 451 -23.22 13.54 -18.34
CA PHE A 451 -22.03 13.82 -17.53
C PHE A 451 -22.38 14.08 -16.05
N SER A 452 -23.45 14.84 -15.80
CA SER A 452 -23.96 15.18 -14.46
C SER A 452 -24.51 13.96 -13.70
N GLU A 453 -25.11 13.00 -14.39
CA GLU A 453 -25.57 11.75 -13.77
C GLU A 453 -24.40 10.83 -13.36
N ASN A 454 -23.28 10.92 -14.07
CA ASN A 454 -22.07 10.14 -13.81
C ASN A 454 -21.32 10.65 -12.56
N GLU A 455 -21.29 11.97 -12.32
CA GLU A 455 -20.71 12.56 -11.11
C GLU A 455 -21.47 12.17 -9.82
N ARG A 456 -22.80 12.04 -9.88
CA ARG A 456 -23.59 11.59 -8.72
C ARG A 456 -23.33 10.13 -8.36
N LYS A 457 -23.12 9.27 -9.36
CA LYS A 457 -22.86 7.83 -9.16
C LYS A 457 -21.42 7.52 -8.71
N ARG A 458 -20.46 8.40 -8.99
CA ARG A 458 -19.11 8.37 -8.38
C ARG A 458 -19.16 8.54 -6.86
N LYS A 459 -20.09 9.36 -6.37
CA LYS A 459 -20.28 9.60 -4.93
C LYS A 459 -20.84 8.37 -4.22
N ASP A 460 -21.78 7.68 -4.85
CA ASP A 460 -22.33 6.42 -4.33
C ASP A 460 -21.28 5.30 -4.31
N ALA A 461 -20.23 5.36 -5.15
CA ALA A 461 -19.11 4.42 -5.17
C ALA A 461 -18.08 4.67 -4.05
N ALA A 462 -17.82 5.94 -3.71
CA ALA A 462 -16.92 6.31 -2.62
C ALA A 462 -17.45 5.87 -1.23
N ASP A 463 -18.78 5.84 -1.05
CA ASP A 463 -19.41 5.30 0.16
C ASP A 463 -19.32 3.74 0.24
N LEU A 464 -18.97 3.05 -0.85
CA LEU A 464 -18.74 1.59 -0.90
C LEU A 464 -17.35 1.19 -0.36
N ASP A 465 -16.40 2.12 -0.36
CA ASP A 465 -14.98 1.85 -0.07
C ASP A 465 -14.72 1.71 1.44
N ASP A 466 -15.38 2.49 2.30
CA ASP A 466 -15.16 2.46 3.76
C ASP A 466 -15.62 1.16 4.44
N GLU A 467 -16.54 0.41 3.82
CA GLU A 467 -17.04 -0.86 4.36
C GLU A 467 -16.28 -2.06 3.78
N ALA A 468 -15.95 -2.06 2.48
CA ALA A 468 -15.15 -3.10 1.85
C ALA A 468 -13.70 -3.13 2.37
N PHE A 469 -13.13 -1.97 2.75
CA PHE A 469 -11.78 -1.90 3.33
C PHE A 469 -11.72 -2.38 4.79
N ARG A 470 -12.74 -2.07 5.60
CA ARG A 470 -12.92 -2.68 6.92
C ARG A 470 -13.02 -4.20 6.81
N ILE A 471 -13.66 -4.71 5.75
CA ILE A 471 -13.75 -6.15 5.48
C ILE A 471 -12.40 -6.75 5.08
N VAL A 472 -11.56 -6.10 4.28
CA VAL A 472 -10.22 -6.62 3.91
C VAL A 472 -9.23 -6.54 5.08
N GLU A 473 -9.27 -5.47 5.88
CA GLU A 473 -8.47 -5.36 7.11
C GLU A 473 -8.97 -6.32 8.20
N ASP A 474 -10.27 -6.55 8.30
CA ASP A 474 -10.85 -7.61 9.12
C ASP A 474 -10.57 -9.02 8.57
N ALA A 475 -10.48 -9.21 7.25
CA ALA A 475 -10.23 -10.51 6.63
C ALA A 475 -8.76 -10.90 6.67
N ALA A 476 -7.85 -9.93 6.55
CA ALA A 476 -6.45 -10.13 6.88
C ALA A 476 -6.30 -10.54 8.37
N ARG A 477 -7.12 -9.96 9.26
CA ARG A 477 -7.18 -10.32 10.69
C ARG A 477 -7.82 -11.69 10.95
N ARG A 478 -8.86 -12.06 10.19
CA ARG A 478 -9.57 -13.35 10.32
C ARG A 478 -8.85 -14.51 9.63
N ALA A 479 -8.03 -14.22 8.63
CA ALA A 479 -7.09 -15.17 8.06
C ALA A 479 -6.06 -15.63 9.11
N ASP A 480 -5.66 -14.73 10.01
CA ASP A 480 -4.81 -15.07 11.16
C ASP A 480 -5.62 -15.91 12.19
N GLU A 481 -6.88 -15.58 12.49
CA GLU A 481 -7.74 -16.37 13.41
C GLU A 481 -8.07 -17.81 12.92
N ARG A 482 -8.02 -18.09 11.61
CA ARG A 482 -8.38 -19.40 11.03
C ARG A 482 -7.24 -20.43 11.03
N GLU A 483 -5.98 -20.02 11.15
CA GLU A 483 -4.89 -20.98 11.38
C GLU A 483 -4.86 -21.46 12.85
N ASP A 484 -5.56 -20.76 13.75
CA ASP A 484 -5.59 -21.03 15.18
C ASP A 484 -6.72 -22.00 15.59
N GLU A 485 -7.89 -21.96 14.93
CA GLU A 485 -8.99 -22.91 15.19
C GLU A 485 -8.67 -24.36 14.71
N GLU A 486 -7.67 -24.55 13.83
CA GLU A 486 -7.18 -25.89 13.47
C GLU A 486 -6.05 -26.40 14.39
N LYS A 487 -5.57 -25.60 15.35
CA LYS A 487 -4.45 -25.95 16.25
C LYS A 487 -4.73 -25.87 17.76
N GLU A 488 -5.84 -25.27 18.21
CA GLU A 488 -6.45 -25.59 19.51
C GLU A 488 -7.16 -26.94 19.51
#